data_AF-A0A9D1Y3N1-F1
#
_entry.id   AF-A0A9D1Y3N1-F1
#
_cell.length_a   1.000
_cell.length_b   1.000
_cell.length_c   1.000
_cell.angle_alpha   90.00
_cell.angle_beta   90.00
_cell.angle_gamma   90.00
#
_symmetry.space_group_name_H-M   'P 1'
#
loop_
_entity.id
_entity.type
_entity.pdbx_description
1 polymer ?
#
loop_
_entity_poly.entity_id
_entity_poly.type
_entity_poly.pdbx_seq_one_letter_code
_entity_poly.pdbx_strand_id
1 'polypeptide(L)' 'MLRPAMSEIIHDGENYYEFVVNVAQEARRIAQEAEDNKVPLEKKPVQLAVEELAAAAGKK' A
#
# COMPACT_ATOMS: atom_id res chain seq x y z
N MET A 1 4.35 5.83 -11.95
CA MET A 1 5.09 5.68 -10.68
C MET A 1 4.09 5.69 -9.54
N LEU A 2 4.35 4.96 -8.45
CA LEU A 2 3.47 4.91 -7.28
C LEU A 2 3.45 6.29 -6.60
N ARG A 3 2.26 6.77 -6.24
CA ARG A 3 2.03 8.01 -5.49
C ARG A 3 1.07 7.69 -4.34
N PRO A 4 1.27 8.26 -3.15
CA PRO A 4 2.40 9.11 -2.71
C PRO A 4 3.76 8.38 -2.76
N ALA A 5 4.84 9.15 -2.82
CA ALA A 5 6.20 8.61 -2.82
C ALA A 5 6.57 8.12 -1.41
N MET A 6 7.42 7.11 -1.31
CA MET A 6 7.83 6.56 -0.01
C MET A 6 8.41 7.61 0.95
N SER A 7 9.18 8.57 0.42
CA SER A 7 9.74 9.70 1.18
C SER A 7 8.68 10.67 1.72
N GLU A 8 7.44 10.62 1.21
CA GLU A 8 6.31 11.42 1.69
C GLU A 8 5.51 10.66 2.77
N ILE A 9 5.82 9.39 3.02
CA ILE A 9 5.08 8.50 3.91
C ILE A 9 5.92 8.11 5.14
N ILE A 10 7.20 7.77 4.90
CA ILE A 10 8.14 7.29 5.92
C ILE A 10 8.89 8.47 6.53
N HIS A 11 8.92 8.56 7.85
CA HIS A 11 9.63 9.59 8.61
C HIS A 11 11.03 9.13 9.05
N ASP A 12 11.89 10.09 9.43
CA ASP A 12 13.24 9.80 9.90
C ASP A 12 13.25 8.82 11.08
N GLY A 13 13.98 7.71 10.93
CA GLY A 13 14.10 6.65 11.94
C GLY A 13 13.14 5.47 11.75
N GLU A 14 12.20 5.54 10.79
CA GLU A 14 11.34 4.41 10.45
C GLU A 14 12.05 3.40 9.53
N ASN A 15 11.66 2.11 9.63
CA ASN A 15 12.29 1.04 8.88
C ASN A 15 11.71 0.92 7.47
N TYR A 16 12.45 1.40 6.48
CA TYR A 16 12.10 1.31 5.07
C TYR A 16 11.77 -0.11 4.58
N TYR A 17 12.51 -1.11 5.06
CA TYR A 17 12.29 -2.50 4.63
C TYR A 17 10.97 -3.04 5.18
N GLU A 18 10.64 -2.69 6.43
CA GLU A 18 9.37 -3.06 7.04
C GLU A 18 8.19 -2.44 6.29
N PHE A 19 8.28 -1.17 5.90
CA PHE A 19 7.27 -0.53 5.08
C PHE A 19 7.05 -1.26 3.75
N VAL A 20 8.13 -1.61 3.04
CA VAL A 20 8.03 -2.35 1.76
C VAL A 20 7.40 -3.73 1.95
N VAL A 21 7.75 -4.44 3.03
CA VAL A 21 7.13 -5.74 3.35
C VAL A 21 5.63 -5.58 3.61
N ASN A 22 5.24 -4.56 4.38
CA ASN A 22 3.83 -4.28 4.68
C ASN A 22 3.04 -3.94 3.41
N VAL A 23 3.59 -3.09 2.52
CA VAL A 23 2.98 -2.80 1.21
C VAL A 23 2.78 -4.08 0.38
N ALA A 24 3.78 -4.98 0.36
CA ALA A 24 3.71 -6.20 -0.41
C ALA A 24 2.66 -7.19 0.14
N GLN A 25 2.54 -7.29 1.45
CA GLN A 25 1.50 -8.10 2.10
C GLN A 25 0.11 -7.54 1.77
N GLU A 26 -0.07 -6.23 1.88
CA GLU A 26 -1.37 -5.60 1.67
C GLU A 26 -1.81 -5.64 0.20
N ALA A 27 -0.87 -5.47 -0.73
CA ALA A 27 -1.15 -5.64 -2.15
C ALA A 27 -1.62 -7.06 -2.50
N ARG A 28 -1.09 -8.09 -1.83
CA ARG A 28 -1.54 -9.49 -2.02
C ARG A 28 -2.94 -9.70 -1.45
N ARG A 29 -3.24 -9.12 -0.27
CA ARG A 29 -4.58 -9.17 0.33
C ARG A 29 -5.62 -8.56 -0.61
N ILE A 30 -5.37 -7.35 -1.10
CA ILE A 30 -6.26 -6.63 -2.03
C ILE A 30 -6.48 -7.43 -3.32
N ALA A 31 -5.41 -8.01 -3.88
CA ALA A 31 -5.51 -8.82 -5.09
C ALA A 31 -6.36 -10.08 -4.87
N GLN A 32 -6.14 -10.79 -3.75
CA GLN A 32 -6.88 -12.00 -3.40
C GLN A 32 -8.36 -11.68 -3.18
N GLU A 33 -8.68 -10.63 -2.41
CA GLU A 33 -10.06 -10.22 -2.17
C GLU A 33 -10.79 -9.82 -3.46
N ALA A 34 -10.10 -9.12 -4.38
CA ALA A 34 -10.67 -8.77 -5.66
C ALA A 34 -10.96 -10.00 -6.53
N GLU A 35 -10.04 -10.97 -6.53
CA GLU A 35 -10.21 -12.24 -7.24
C GLU A 35 -11.37 -13.08 -6.66
N ASP A 36 -11.40 -13.25 -5.34
CA ASP A 36 -12.42 -14.02 -4.62
C ASP A 36 -13.82 -13.44 -4.84
N ASN A 37 -13.93 -12.10 -4.86
CA ASN A 37 -15.19 -11.40 -5.06
C ASN A 37 -15.51 -11.14 -6.54
N LYS A 38 -14.64 -11.55 -7.48
CA LYS A 38 -14.74 -11.27 -8.92
C LYS A 38 -14.91 -9.79 -9.24
N VAL A 39 -14.29 -8.93 -8.44
CA VAL A 39 -14.32 -7.48 -8.61
C VAL A 39 -13.12 -7.05 -9.44
N PRO A 40 -13.30 -6.38 -10.60
CA PRO A 40 -12.18 -5.83 -11.35
C PRO A 40 -11.58 -4.65 -10.59
N LEU A 41 -10.26 -4.64 -10.43
CA LEU A 41 -9.54 -3.52 -9.82
C LEU A 41 -9.22 -2.45 -10.86
N GLU A 42 -9.61 -1.20 -10.60
CA GLU A 42 -9.31 -0.05 -11.46
C GLU A 42 -7.83 0.37 -11.38
N LYS A 43 -7.18 0.11 -10.24
CA LYS A 43 -5.78 0.42 -9.97
C LYS A 43 -5.00 -0.85 -9.66
N LYS A 44 -3.69 -0.81 -9.86
CA LYS A 44 -2.82 -1.93 -9.47
C LYS A 44 -2.90 -2.14 -7.95
N PRO A 45 -2.93 -3.40 -7.45
CA PRO A 45 -3.00 -3.67 -6.01
C PRO A 45 -1.90 -2.98 -5.20
N VAL A 46 -0.69 -2.90 -5.75
CA VAL A 46 0.45 -2.21 -5.11
C VAL A 46 0.21 -0.71 -4.96
N GLN A 47 -0.52 -0.10 -5.89
CA GLN A 47 -0.86 1.32 -5.79
C GLN A 47 -1.93 1.55 -4.71
N LEU A 48 -2.95 0.69 -4.66
CA LEU A 48 -3.98 0.75 -3.62
C LEU A 48 -3.37 0.56 -2.22
N ALA A 49 -2.47 -0.42 -2.06
CA ALA A 49 -1.76 -0.66 -0.81
C ALA A 49 -0.95 0.56 -0.33
N VAL A 50 -0.24 1.24 -1.25
CA VAL A 50 0.52 2.47 -0.90
C VAL A 50 -0.43 3.60 -0.51
N GLU A 51 -1.54 3.78 -1.22
CA GLU A 51 -2.56 4.79 -0.91
C GLU A 51 -3.21 4.52 0.46
N GLU A 52 -3.56 3.27 0.76
CA GLU A 52 -4.14 2.86 2.05
C GLU A 52 -3.18 3.06 3.23
N LEU A 53 -1.92 2.63 3.08
CA LEU A 53 -0.91 2.79 4.13
C LEU A 53 -0.55 4.27 4.36
N ALA A 54 -0.48 5.08 3.30
CA ALA A 54 -0.26 6.51 3.43
C ALA A 54 -1.42 7.21 4.15
N ALA A 55 -2.67 6.83 3.83
CA ALA A 55 -3.85 7.37 4.51
C ALA A 55 -3.90 6.99 6.00
N ALA A 56 -3.38 5.82 6.37
CA ALA A 56 -3.25 5.41 7.76
C ALA A 56 -2.13 6.17 8.50
N ALA A 57 -1.00 6.43 7.84
CA ALA A 57 0.12 7.17 8.41
C ALA A 57 -0.20 8.66 8.65
N GLY A 58 -0.94 9.30 7.75
CA GLY A 58 -1.30 10.73 7.83
C GLY A 58 -2.43 11.07 8.81
N LYS A 59 -3.00 10.09 9.54
CA LYS A 59 -4.08 10.28 10.52
C LYS A 59 -3.59 10.39 11.98
N LYS A 60 -2.28 10.51 12.21
CA LYS A 60 -1.71 10.73 13.55
C LYS A 60 -1.66 12.21 13.92
#